data_AF-A0AAE0LBX0-F1
#
_entry.id   AF-A0AAE0LBX0-F1
#
_cell.length_a   1.000
_cell.length_b   1.000
_cell.length_c   1.000
_cell.angle_alpha   90.00
_cell.angle_beta   90.00
_cell.angle_gamma   90.00
#
_symmetry.space_group_name_H-M   'P 1'
#
loop_
_entity.id
_entity.type
_entity.pdbx_description
1 polymer ?
#
loop_
_entity_poly.entity_id
_entity_poly.type
_entity_poly.pdbx_seq_one_letter_code
_entity_poly.pdbx_strand_id
1 'polypeptide(L)'
;MPAKVSFSSPVDWQVFQRHVSEEGPVLISGRVDSPSFIGAVRICIYRQAEGSSPASVPSEGILQSICATPNFSFTITLPAGGWYTLKIFDASCLSVGTGRLKYKVASFKKSVLMGEVKCFGVGEVFVTAGGSNSTNCGEARQQVKTAHVSAFTGRRWQPANDPQPGAQDQSTKGSCWPAFGDSVYSRLKVPIGLVCTGETGASVDGWQPDINQGGVRISGEQYAYLLGFLKLLGPGGFRALMWHQGEVDAYDCATSKEYYSSLVNMIQSIKQEVRWDFPWFVAQASYRPGNGATEAICFAQRKSWTDGVALEGPDTDTLTGAYRNQGGYGIHMSEMGQVALGRMWADKIIGYLEG
;
A
#
# COMPACT_ATOMS: atom_id res chain seq x y z
N MET A 1 26.42 26.77 3.62
CA MET A 1 26.07 25.35 3.82
C MET A 1 26.05 24.68 2.45
N PRO A 2 26.44 23.40 2.30
CA PRO A 2 26.27 22.68 1.04
C PRO A 2 24.78 22.64 0.68
N ALA A 3 24.47 22.83 -0.59
CA ALA A 3 23.10 22.78 -1.08
C ALA A 3 22.52 21.38 -0.85
N LYS A 4 21.32 21.32 -0.24
CA LYS A 4 20.60 20.08 0.07
C LYS A 4 19.43 19.90 -0.89
N VAL A 5 18.96 18.68 -1.06
CA VAL A 5 17.71 18.40 -1.81
C VAL A 5 16.58 18.06 -0.85
N SER A 6 15.42 18.70 -1.05
CA SER A 6 14.13 18.23 -0.54
C SER A 6 13.47 17.34 -1.58
N PHE A 7 13.22 16.09 -1.21
CA PHE A 7 12.53 15.12 -2.06
C PHE A 7 11.02 15.18 -1.83
N SER A 8 10.27 15.23 -2.92
CA SER A 8 8.82 14.95 -2.92
C SER A 8 8.55 13.49 -3.28
N SER A 9 9.37 12.92 -4.18
CA SER A 9 9.34 11.50 -4.54
C SER A 9 10.65 11.09 -5.26
N PRO A 10 11.18 9.88 -5.06
CA PRO A 10 10.78 8.90 -4.04
C PRO A 10 11.10 9.39 -2.62
N VAL A 11 10.48 8.77 -1.62
CA VAL A 11 10.90 8.86 -0.21
C VAL A 11 11.34 7.48 0.29
N ASP A 12 12.06 7.44 1.42
CA ASP A 12 12.52 6.18 1.98
C ASP A 12 11.36 5.21 2.24
N TRP A 13 11.56 3.95 1.86
CA TRP A 13 10.61 2.82 1.92
C TRP A 13 9.41 2.91 0.98
N GLN A 14 9.36 3.89 0.07
CA GLN A 14 8.27 4.00 -0.88
C GLN A 14 8.29 2.83 -1.87
N VAL A 15 7.12 2.21 -2.06
CA VAL A 15 6.88 1.23 -3.12
C VAL A 15 6.01 1.89 -4.20
N PHE A 16 6.46 1.81 -5.44
CA PHE A 16 5.70 2.21 -6.62
C PHE A 16 5.05 0.97 -7.24
N GLN A 17 3.78 1.10 -7.60
CA GLN A 17 3.04 0.05 -8.27
C GLN A 17 3.58 -0.19 -9.67
N ARG A 18 3.97 -1.43 -9.96
CA ARG A 18 4.37 -1.86 -11.31
C ARG A 18 3.16 -1.92 -12.24
N HIS A 19 3.34 -1.47 -13.48
CA HIS A 19 2.27 -1.47 -14.49
C HIS A 19 2.23 -2.80 -15.26
N VAL A 20 3.40 -3.38 -15.51
CA VAL A 20 3.59 -4.74 -16.05
C VAL A 20 4.40 -5.56 -15.05
N SER A 21 4.56 -6.86 -15.30
CA SER A 21 5.19 -7.74 -14.30
C SER A 21 6.68 -7.40 -14.08
N GLU A 22 7.35 -6.84 -15.08
CA GLU A 22 8.79 -6.63 -15.15
C GLU A 22 9.21 -5.22 -14.76
N GLU A 23 8.32 -4.22 -14.83
CA GLU A 23 8.68 -2.81 -14.65
C GLU A 23 7.50 -1.89 -14.27
N GLY A 24 7.83 -0.71 -13.77
CA GLY A 24 6.85 0.27 -13.34
C GLY A 24 7.36 1.71 -13.39
N PRO A 25 6.43 2.68 -13.45
CA PRO A 25 6.77 4.09 -13.40
C PRO A 25 7.22 4.52 -12.00
N VAL A 26 8.26 5.34 -11.94
CA VAL A 26 8.76 5.97 -10.72
C VAL A 26 8.80 7.47 -10.94
N LEU A 27 8.07 8.21 -10.11
CA LEU A 27 8.14 9.67 -10.08
C LEU A 27 9.42 10.11 -9.37
N ILE A 28 10.24 10.89 -10.07
CA ILE A 28 11.41 11.57 -9.52
C ILE A 28 11.08 13.06 -9.43
N SER A 29 10.88 13.55 -8.22
CA SER A 29 10.45 14.91 -7.96
C SER A 29 11.09 15.48 -6.69
N GLY A 30 11.61 16.70 -6.80
CA GLY A 30 12.26 17.38 -5.70
C GLY A 30 12.84 18.73 -6.11
N ARG A 31 13.46 19.38 -5.13
CA ARG A 31 14.12 20.66 -5.34
C ARG A 31 15.41 20.79 -4.55
N VAL A 32 16.37 21.51 -5.10
CA VAL A 32 17.53 21.97 -4.36
C VAL A 32 17.13 23.14 -3.46
N ASP A 33 17.28 22.98 -2.14
CA ASP A 33 17.00 24.01 -1.14
C ASP A 33 18.17 24.99 -1.03
N SER A 34 18.42 25.72 -2.11
CA SER A 34 19.43 26.78 -2.16
C SER A 34 19.01 27.85 -3.16
N PRO A 35 18.62 29.05 -2.69
CA PRO A 35 18.19 30.15 -3.57
C PRO A 35 19.28 30.61 -4.54
N SER A 36 20.55 30.34 -4.22
CA SER A 36 21.71 30.72 -5.03
C SER A 36 22.20 29.61 -5.96
N PHE A 37 21.57 28.44 -5.98
CA PHE A 37 21.98 27.34 -6.85
C PHE A 37 21.36 27.49 -8.24
N ILE A 38 22.19 27.88 -9.21
CA ILE A 38 21.80 28.11 -10.63
C ILE A 38 22.32 26.95 -11.52
N GLY A 39 22.86 25.89 -10.92
CA GLY A 39 23.50 24.77 -11.63
C GLY A 39 22.53 23.69 -12.14
N ALA A 40 23.09 22.68 -12.79
CA ALA A 40 22.38 21.42 -13.06
C ALA A 40 22.63 20.44 -11.91
N VAL A 41 21.69 19.51 -11.72
CA VAL A 41 21.88 18.35 -10.84
C VAL A 41 22.04 17.09 -11.67
N ARG A 42 22.82 16.14 -11.16
CA ARG A 42 22.90 14.79 -11.71
C ARG A 42 22.21 13.83 -10.76
N ILE A 43 21.17 13.17 -11.24
CA ILE A 43 20.38 12.17 -10.53
C ILE A 43 20.90 10.80 -10.95
N CYS A 44 21.41 10.03 -9.99
CA CYS A 44 21.92 8.68 -10.22
C CYS A 44 21.08 7.68 -9.43
N ILE A 45 20.63 6.63 -10.12
CA ILE A 45 19.86 5.54 -9.52
C ILE A 45 20.71 4.28 -9.54
N TYR A 46 20.72 3.58 -8.42
CA TYR A 46 21.47 2.36 -8.20
C TYR A 46 20.51 1.27 -7.76
N ARG A 47 20.68 0.08 -8.33
CA ARG A 47 20.01 -1.12 -7.83
C ARG A 47 20.82 -1.70 -6.67
N GLN A 48 20.15 -2.06 -5.58
CA GLN A 48 20.77 -2.83 -4.51
C GLN A 48 20.89 -4.30 -4.93
N ALA A 49 21.79 -5.05 -4.30
CA ALA A 49 21.94 -6.48 -4.56
C ALA A 49 20.60 -7.21 -4.36
N GLU A 50 20.37 -8.27 -5.11
CA GLU A 50 19.18 -9.08 -4.91
C GLU A 50 19.18 -9.69 -3.50
N GLY A 51 18.05 -9.57 -2.79
CA GLY A 51 17.91 -10.05 -1.41
C GLY A 51 18.63 -9.22 -0.34
N SER A 52 19.27 -8.10 -0.70
CA SER A 52 19.96 -7.28 0.28
C SER A 52 18.99 -6.44 1.11
N SER A 53 19.39 -6.19 2.36
CA SER A 53 18.67 -5.27 3.24
C SER A 53 18.72 -3.85 2.66
N PRO A 54 17.67 -3.03 2.84
CA PRO A 54 17.60 -1.64 2.39
C PRO A 54 18.77 -0.73 2.81
N ALA A 55 19.56 -1.14 3.80
CA ALA A 55 20.77 -0.42 4.25
C ALA A 55 22.07 -0.87 3.55
N SER A 56 22.00 -1.80 2.60
CA SER A 56 23.17 -2.30 1.88
C SER A 56 23.69 -1.28 0.88
N VAL A 57 25.02 -1.24 0.72
CA VAL A 57 25.67 -0.43 -0.31
C VAL A 57 25.30 -1.01 -1.67
N PRO A 58 24.89 -0.19 -2.67
CA PRO A 58 24.55 -0.71 -3.99
C PRO A 58 25.72 -1.50 -4.58
N SER A 59 25.46 -2.74 -4.97
CA SER A 59 26.47 -3.67 -5.51
C SER A 59 26.71 -3.50 -7.01
N GLU A 60 25.81 -2.81 -7.71
CA GLU A 60 25.85 -2.61 -9.15
C GLU A 60 26.19 -1.16 -9.54
N GLY A 61 26.67 -0.99 -10.79
CA GLY A 61 26.92 0.31 -11.38
C GLY A 61 25.66 1.17 -11.50
N ILE A 62 25.83 2.44 -11.87
CA ILE A 62 24.70 3.38 -12.07
C ILE A 62 23.75 2.79 -13.11
N LEU A 63 22.51 2.48 -12.72
CA LEU A 63 21.47 1.99 -13.61
C LEU A 63 20.97 3.11 -14.53
N GLN A 64 20.77 4.30 -13.96
CA GLN A 64 20.32 5.47 -14.70
C GLN A 64 20.97 6.74 -14.19
N SER A 65 21.32 7.64 -15.11
CA SER A 65 21.96 8.93 -14.83
C SER A 65 21.28 10.03 -15.65
N ILE A 66 20.67 11.00 -14.99
CA ILE A 66 19.88 12.07 -15.63
C ILE A 66 20.39 13.43 -15.16
N CYS A 67 20.56 14.37 -16.09
CA CYS A 67 20.81 15.77 -15.75
C CYS A 67 19.48 16.53 -15.71
N ALA A 68 19.24 17.30 -14.65
CA ALA A 68 18.01 18.05 -14.48
C ALA A 68 18.28 19.46 -13.91
N THR A 69 17.25 20.31 -13.98
CA THR A 69 17.22 21.61 -13.32
C THR A 69 17.13 21.44 -11.79
N PRO A 70 17.44 22.49 -11.00
CA PRO A 70 17.37 22.44 -9.53
C PRO A 70 15.98 22.08 -8.99
N ASN A 71 14.92 22.47 -9.71
CA ASN A 71 13.57 21.97 -9.52
C ASN A 71 13.31 20.93 -10.60
N PHE A 72 13.01 19.70 -10.23
CA PHE A 72 12.81 18.61 -11.17
C PHE A 72 11.56 17.81 -10.81
N SER A 73 10.83 17.37 -11.83
CA SER A 73 9.69 16.48 -11.69
C SER A 73 9.50 15.74 -13.01
N PHE A 74 9.80 14.45 -13.04
CA PHE A 74 9.65 13.61 -14.23
C PHE A 74 9.47 12.15 -13.82
N THR A 75 8.91 11.35 -14.71
CA THR A 75 8.72 9.90 -14.50
C THR A 75 9.77 9.13 -15.30
N ILE A 76 10.32 8.09 -14.68
CA ILE A 76 11.18 7.09 -15.33
C ILE A 76 10.54 5.72 -15.18
N THR A 77 10.93 4.78 -16.02
CA THR A 77 10.57 3.37 -15.85
C THR A 77 11.75 2.63 -15.24
N LEU A 78 11.50 1.88 -14.16
CA LEU A 78 12.50 1.03 -13.53
C LEU A 78 12.02 -0.43 -13.50
N PRO A 79 12.93 -1.41 -13.60
CA PRO A 79 12.59 -2.81 -13.39
C PRO A 79 11.95 -3.04 -12.03
N ALA A 80 10.97 -3.95 -11.98
CA ALA A 80 10.40 -4.43 -10.75
C ALA A 80 11.40 -5.31 -9.98
N GLY A 81 11.27 -5.33 -8.66
CA GLY A 81 12.07 -6.20 -7.79
C GLY A 81 13.35 -5.57 -7.25
N GLY A 82 13.66 -5.95 -6.01
CA GLY A 82 14.75 -5.39 -5.22
C GLY A 82 14.49 -3.95 -4.78
N TRP A 83 15.48 -3.39 -4.07
CA TRP A 83 15.48 -2.01 -3.62
C TRP A 83 16.41 -1.14 -4.47
N TYR A 84 16.10 0.15 -4.55
CA TYR A 84 16.88 1.16 -5.23
C TYR A 84 17.35 2.23 -4.27
N THR A 85 18.50 2.82 -4.60
CA THR A 85 19.02 4.04 -3.97
C THR A 85 19.09 5.14 -5.02
N LEU A 86 18.60 6.33 -4.67
CA LEU A 86 18.71 7.52 -5.51
C LEU A 86 19.66 8.50 -4.85
N LYS A 87 20.67 8.97 -5.60
CA LYS A 87 21.62 9.99 -5.16
C LYS A 87 21.61 11.16 -6.12
N ILE A 88 21.59 12.37 -5.58
CA ILE A 88 21.67 13.61 -6.36
C ILE A 88 22.99 14.28 -6.08
N PHE A 89 23.71 14.60 -7.15
CA PHE A 89 25.00 15.28 -7.10
C PHE A 89 24.93 16.64 -7.76
N ASP A 90 25.76 17.56 -7.27
CA ASP A 90 26.04 18.81 -7.95
C ASP A 90 26.75 18.52 -9.29
N ALA A 91 26.15 19.00 -10.38
CA ALA A 91 26.66 18.86 -11.73
C ALA A 91 27.14 20.20 -12.32
N SER A 92 27.23 21.26 -11.52
CA SER A 92 27.69 22.59 -11.93
C SER A 92 29.14 22.63 -12.43
N CYS A 93 29.98 21.67 -12.03
CA CYS A 93 31.33 21.52 -12.54
C CYS A 93 31.40 20.81 -13.92
N LEU A 94 30.27 20.40 -14.50
CA LEU A 94 30.23 19.84 -15.85
C LEU A 94 30.26 20.99 -16.87
N SER A 95 31.39 21.17 -17.55
CA SER A 95 31.48 22.10 -18.67
C SER A 95 30.61 21.62 -19.83
N VAL A 96 29.65 22.45 -20.24
CA VAL A 96 28.85 22.25 -21.45
C VAL A 96 29.69 22.67 -22.65
N GLY A 97 30.43 21.72 -23.23
CA GLY A 97 31.05 21.91 -24.54
C GLY A 97 29.97 22.03 -25.60
N THR A 98 30.00 23.12 -26.37
CA THR A 98 29.06 23.38 -27.48
C THR A 98 29.11 22.25 -28.51
N GLY A 99 28.04 21.46 -28.57
CA GLY A 99 27.83 20.44 -29.60
C GLY A 99 28.16 19.02 -29.15
N ARG A 100 27.09 18.20 -29.02
CA ARG A 100 27.05 16.78 -28.65
C ARG A 100 27.64 16.46 -27.26
N LEU A 101 26.75 16.03 -26.35
CA LEU A 101 27.07 15.44 -25.05
C LEU A 101 28.09 14.30 -25.20
N LYS A 102 29.38 14.61 -25.06
CA LYS A 102 30.47 13.64 -24.90
C LYS A 102 30.95 13.70 -23.46
N TYR A 103 30.44 12.79 -22.64
CA TYR A 103 30.83 12.67 -21.24
C TYR A 103 32.20 11.99 -21.15
N LYS A 104 33.24 12.71 -20.73
CA LYS A 104 34.51 12.09 -20.32
C LYS A 104 34.43 11.74 -18.84
N VAL A 105 34.64 10.47 -18.50
CA VAL A 105 34.57 9.89 -17.15
C VAL A 105 35.64 10.46 -16.19
N ALA A 106 36.57 11.30 -16.67
CA ALA A 106 37.72 11.78 -15.89
C ALA A 106 37.43 12.99 -14.97
N SER A 107 36.30 13.69 -15.10
CA SER A 107 35.99 14.90 -14.30
C SER A 107 35.25 14.63 -12.97
N PHE A 108 35.09 13.35 -12.57
CA PHE A 108 34.27 12.96 -11.40
C PHE A 108 34.91 13.17 -10.02
N LYS A 109 36.11 13.77 -9.91
CA LYS A 109 36.77 14.01 -8.61
C LYS A 109 36.16 15.14 -7.75
N LYS A 110 35.09 15.81 -8.20
CA LYS A 110 34.50 16.98 -7.51
C LYS A 110 32.96 17.02 -7.39
N SER A 111 32.25 15.95 -7.73
CA SER A 111 30.78 15.93 -7.57
C SER A 111 30.40 15.81 -6.09
N VAL A 112 29.72 16.81 -5.55
CA VAL A 112 29.26 16.84 -4.15
C VAL A 112 27.88 16.20 -4.06
N LEU A 113 27.69 15.22 -3.16
CA LEU A 113 26.38 14.65 -2.87
C LEU A 113 25.49 15.70 -2.20
N MET A 114 24.33 15.96 -2.79
CA MET A 114 23.37 16.97 -2.34
C MET A 114 22.16 16.34 -1.62
N GLY A 115 21.84 15.10 -1.93
CA GLY A 115 20.71 14.38 -1.32
C GLY A 115 20.70 12.91 -1.70
N GLU A 116 20.05 12.11 -0.85
CA GLU A 116 19.92 10.67 -1.03
C GLU A 116 18.56 10.18 -0.54
N VAL A 117 17.97 9.27 -1.29
CA VAL A 117 16.90 8.36 -0.86
C VAL A 117 17.50 6.97 -0.83
N LYS A 118 17.56 6.37 0.35
CA LYS A 118 18.33 5.14 0.58
C LYS A 118 17.61 3.93 0.03
N CYS A 119 16.28 3.91 0.15
CA CYS A 119 15.46 2.76 -0.19
C CYS A 119 14.15 3.21 -0.83
N PHE A 120 13.90 2.78 -2.07
CA PHE A 120 12.58 2.78 -2.69
C PHE A 120 12.50 1.62 -3.69
N GLY A 121 11.31 1.18 -4.07
CA GLY A 121 11.13 -0.04 -4.87
C GLY A 121 10.01 0.06 -5.88
N VAL A 122 10.07 -0.80 -6.90
CA VAL A 122 8.98 -1.02 -7.85
C VAL A 122 8.43 -2.43 -7.62
N GLY A 123 7.14 -2.52 -7.30
CA GLY A 123 6.51 -3.78 -6.93
C GLY A 123 4.99 -3.67 -6.87
N GLU A 124 4.35 -4.26 -5.87
CA GLU A 124 2.89 -4.26 -5.73
C GLU A 124 2.46 -3.43 -4.53
N VAL A 125 1.43 -2.60 -4.69
CA VAL A 125 0.85 -1.80 -3.61
C VAL A 125 -0.61 -2.21 -3.43
N PHE A 126 -1.03 -2.47 -2.20
CA PHE A 126 -2.38 -2.89 -1.85
C PHE A 126 -2.99 -1.96 -0.80
N VAL A 127 -4.28 -1.67 -0.98
CA VAL A 127 -5.08 -0.93 0.01
C VAL A 127 -5.92 -1.92 0.79
N THR A 128 -6.00 -1.79 2.10
CA THR A 128 -6.85 -2.64 2.94
C THR A 128 -7.86 -1.78 3.70
N ALA A 129 -9.11 -2.22 3.75
CA ALA A 129 -10.20 -1.51 4.39
C ALA A 129 -11.21 -2.48 5.01
N GLY A 130 -12.08 -1.97 5.88
CA GLY A 130 -13.13 -2.75 6.52
C GLY A 130 -13.12 -2.65 8.05
N GLY A 131 -13.50 -3.74 8.71
CA GLY A 131 -13.70 -3.83 10.16
C GLY A 131 -12.42 -4.08 10.96
N SER A 132 -12.55 -4.48 12.22
CA SER A 132 -11.43 -4.66 13.16
C SER A 132 -10.41 -5.73 12.75
N ASN A 133 -10.82 -6.80 12.06
CA ASN A 133 -9.89 -7.81 11.53
C ASN A 133 -9.05 -7.29 10.34
N SER A 134 -9.37 -6.10 9.82
CA SER A 134 -8.54 -5.36 8.86
C SER A 134 -7.61 -4.34 9.54
N THR A 135 -7.69 -4.16 10.87
CA THR A 135 -6.89 -3.19 11.64
C THR A 135 -5.91 -3.90 12.58
N ASN A 136 -5.48 -3.24 13.66
CA ASN A 136 -4.53 -3.75 14.64
C ASN A 136 -5.21 -4.41 15.84
N CYS A 137 -6.29 -5.18 15.62
CA CYS A 137 -7.06 -5.86 16.67
C CYS A 137 -6.68 -7.33 16.88
N GLY A 138 -5.78 -7.87 16.06
CA GLY A 138 -5.22 -9.21 16.25
C GLY A 138 -4.49 -9.36 17.58
N GLU A 139 -4.48 -10.57 18.13
CA GLU A 139 -4.02 -10.84 19.50
C GLU A 139 -2.57 -10.42 19.78
N ALA A 140 -1.67 -10.69 18.84
CA ALA A 140 -0.23 -10.50 18.98
C ALA A 140 0.35 -9.71 17.80
N ARG A 141 1.18 -8.70 18.08
CA ARG A 141 1.91 -7.92 17.07
C ARG A 141 2.79 -8.83 16.21
N GLN A 142 2.61 -8.74 14.90
CA GLN A 142 3.43 -9.42 13.91
C GLN A 142 4.58 -8.52 13.43
N GLN A 143 5.65 -9.16 12.96
CA GLN A 143 6.75 -8.49 12.28
C GLN A 143 6.92 -9.08 10.89
N VAL A 144 7.31 -8.24 9.94
CA VAL A 144 7.71 -8.71 8.62
C VAL A 144 8.98 -9.53 8.77
N LYS A 145 8.99 -10.71 8.16
CA LYS A 145 10.13 -11.61 8.11
C LYS A 145 11.04 -11.26 6.93
N THR A 146 10.47 -10.62 5.92
CA THR A 146 11.19 -10.14 4.75
C THR A 146 11.44 -8.63 4.88
N ALA A 147 12.63 -8.18 4.47
CA ALA A 147 12.95 -6.75 4.46
C ALA A 147 12.32 -6.01 3.25
N HIS A 148 11.22 -6.53 2.69
CA HIS A 148 10.62 -6.11 1.42
C HIS A 148 9.15 -5.71 1.52
N VAL A 149 8.62 -5.58 2.74
CA VAL A 149 7.23 -5.15 2.97
C VAL A 149 7.24 -3.82 3.72
N SER A 150 6.55 -2.84 3.15
CA SER A 150 6.48 -1.47 3.63
C SER A 150 5.02 -1.04 3.79
N ALA A 151 4.74 -0.20 4.78
CA ALA A 151 3.41 0.34 5.05
C ALA A 151 3.43 1.87 4.99
N PHE A 152 2.37 2.45 4.44
CA PHE A 152 2.21 3.89 4.26
C PHE A 152 1.38 4.52 5.37
N THR A 153 1.89 5.59 5.98
CA THR A 153 1.18 6.33 7.04
C THR A 153 0.25 7.43 6.52
N GLY A 154 0.13 7.60 5.19
CA GLY A 154 -0.45 8.80 4.57
C GLY A 154 0.55 9.95 4.40
N ARG A 155 1.78 9.80 4.89
CA ARG A 155 2.85 10.82 4.81
C ARG A 155 4.24 10.25 4.56
N ARG A 156 4.54 9.14 5.22
CA ARG A 156 5.83 8.44 5.12
C ARG A 156 5.61 6.96 4.95
N TRP A 157 6.62 6.28 4.43
CA TRP A 157 6.66 4.83 4.37
C TRP A 157 7.59 4.30 5.46
N GLN A 158 7.32 3.08 5.95
CA GLN A 158 8.10 2.41 6.97
C GLN A 158 7.97 0.89 6.81
N PRO A 159 8.89 0.07 7.35
CA PRO A 159 8.67 -1.38 7.42
C PRO A 159 7.29 -1.69 8.00
N ALA A 160 6.58 -2.62 7.38
CA ALA A 160 5.21 -2.97 7.76
C ALA A 160 5.15 -3.84 9.02
N ASN A 161 5.91 -3.52 10.07
CA ASN A 161 5.77 -4.16 11.37
C ASN A 161 4.54 -3.62 12.10
N ASP A 162 3.86 -4.47 12.87
CA ASP A 162 2.71 -4.04 13.65
C ASP A 162 3.10 -3.09 14.80
N PRO A 163 2.22 -2.14 15.16
CA PRO A 163 0.91 -1.89 14.52
C PRO A 163 1.05 -1.25 13.14
N GLN A 164 0.20 -1.67 12.20
CA GLN A 164 0.11 -1.04 10.89
C GLN A 164 -0.33 0.41 11.03
N PRO A 165 0.38 1.33 10.36
CA PRO A 165 -0.03 2.71 10.31
C PRO A 165 -1.25 2.89 9.38
N GLY A 166 -1.96 4.00 9.54
CA GLY A 166 -3.05 4.39 8.64
C GLY A 166 -4.41 3.80 8.99
N ALA A 167 -4.50 2.79 9.88
CA ALA A 167 -5.79 2.42 10.46
C ALA A 167 -6.46 3.68 11.06
N GLN A 168 -7.76 3.83 10.82
CA GLN A 168 -8.50 5.02 11.23
C GLN A 168 -8.83 5.01 12.73
N ASP A 169 -8.72 3.84 13.37
CA ASP A 169 -9.02 3.63 14.77
C ASP A 169 -7.77 3.80 15.68
N GLN A 170 -7.96 3.54 16.98
CA GLN A 170 -6.89 3.57 17.99
C GLN A 170 -6.33 2.17 18.31
N SER A 171 -6.54 1.18 17.44
CA SER A 171 -6.04 -0.17 17.67
C SER A 171 -4.51 -0.20 17.55
N THR A 172 -3.84 -0.98 18.43
CA THR A 172 -2.36 -0.97 18.53
C THR A 172 -1.74 -2.36 18.69
N LYS A 173 -2.52 -3.44 18.53
CA LYS A 173 -2.03 -4.82 18.61
C LYS A 173 -1.55 -5.30 17.24
N GLY A 174 -1.87 -6.54 16.86
CA GLY A 174 -1.41 -7.15 15.62
C GLY A 174 -2.40 -7.10 14.48
N SER A 175 -1.91 -7.41 13.28
CA SER A 175 -2.69 -7.55 12.06
C SER A 175 -2.20 -8.75 11.22
N CYS A 176 -2.97 -9.11 10.20
CA CYS A 176 -2.56 -10.14 9.25
C CYS A 176 -1.59 -9.63 8.16
N TRP A 177 -1.41 -8.30 8.09
CA TRP A 177 -0.77 -7.62 6.97
C TRP A 177 0.73 -7.89 6.82
N PRO A 178 1.52 -8.07 7.89
CA PRO A 178 2.92 -8.51 7.75
C PRO A 178 3.03 -9.89 7.09
N ALA A 179 2.20 -10.85 7.55
CA ALA A 179 2.18 -12.20 7.01
C ALA A 179 1.67 -12.24 5.55
N PHE A 180 0.69 -11.40 5.22
CA PHE A 180 0.25 -11.21 3.84
C PHE A 180 1.40 -10.72 2.95
N GLY A 181 2.05 -9.61 3.32
CA GLY A 181 3.12 -9.02 2.53
C GLY A 181 4.30 -10.00 2.33
N ASP A 182 4.71 -10.71 3.37
CA ASP A 182 5.75 -11.73 3.26
C ASP A 182 5.35 -12.89 2.34
N SER A 183 4.08 -13.31 2.39
CA SER A 183 3.57 -14.40 1.56
C SER A 183 3.55 -13.99 0.08
N VAL A 184 3.07 -12.78 -0.23
CA VAL A 184 3.09 -12.24 -1.60
C VAL A 184 4.53 -12.05 -2.09
N TYR A 185 5.42 -11.47 -1.27
CA TYR A 185 6.83 -11.32 -1.61
C TYR A 185 7.49 -12.68 -1.89
N SER A 186 7.18 -13.70 -1.10
CA SER A 186 7.79 -15.03 -1.25
C SER A 186 7.57 -15.62 -2.64
N ARG A 187 6.43 -15.28 -3.27
CA ARG A 187 6.04 -15.72 -4.60
C ARG A 187 6.52 -14.78 -5.71
N LEU A 188 6.27 -13.48 -5.56
CA LEU A 188 6.49 -12.51 -6.64
C LEU A 188 7.91 -11.91 -6.67
N LYS A 189 8.66 -11.99 -5.55
CA LYS A 189 10.00 -11.41 -5.38
C LYS A 189 10.09 -9.90 -5.68
N VAL A 190 9.00 -9.17 -5.53
CA VAL A 190 8.94 -7.70 -5.65
C VAL A 190 8.54 -7.04 -4.34
N PRO A 191 9.03 -5.82 -4.04
CA PRO A 191 8.61 -5.07 -2.86
C PRO A 191 7.09 -4.95 -2.75
N ILE A 192 6.56 -5.05 -1.53
CA ILE A 192 5.13 -4.97 -1.25
C ILE A 192 4.84 -3.72 -0.42
N GLY A 193 3.96 -2.86 -0.92
CA GLY A 193 3.45 -1.69 -0.23
C GLY A 193 2.04 -1.94 0.32
N LEU A 194 1.81 -1.56 1.58
CA LEU A 194 0.52 -1.73 2.25
C LEU A 194 -0.03 -0.39 2.70
N VAL A 195 -1.31 -0.15 2.43
CA VAL A 195 -2.04 1.05 2.84
C VAL A 195 -3.25 0.60 3.63
N CYS A 196 -3.12 0.57 4.96
CA CYS A 196 -4.21 0.14 5.83
C CYS A 196 -5.10 1.32 6.16
N THR A 197 -6.42 1.18 5.98
CA THR A 197 -7.40 2.25 6.24
C THR A 197 -8.63 1.73 6.98
N GLY A 198 -8.59 0.54 7.58
CA GLY A 198 -9.73 -0.05 8.29
C GLY A 198 -10.11 0.69 9.57
N GLU A 199 -11.32 0.39 10.08
CA GLU A 199 -11.92 0.98 11.27
C GLU A 199 -12.60 -0.10 12.14
N THR A 200 -12.33 -0.10 13.43
CA THR A 200 -13.00 -1.03 14.37
C THR A 200 -14.45 -0.64 14.60
N GLY A 201 -15.34 -1.65 14.66
CA GLY A 201 -16.74 -1.45 15.04
C GLY A 201 -17.62 -0.80 13.95
N ALA A 202 -17.09 -0.58 12.76
CA ALA A 202 -17.87 -0.05 11.64
C ALA A 202 -18.72 -1.14 10.98
N SER A 203 -20.04 -0.92 10.95
CA SER A 203 -20.95 -1.59 9.99
C SER A 203 -20.72 -1.04 8.58
N VAL A 204 -21.22 -1.73 7.55
CA VAL A 204 -21.12 -1.24 6.16
C VAL A 204 -21.78 0.14 5.96
N ASP A 205 -22.72 0.51 6.83
CA ASP A 205 -23.40 1.80 6.78
C ASP A 205 -22.50 2.98 7.19
N GLY A 206 -21.50 2.76 8.06
CA GLY A 206 -20.47 3.77 8.36
C GLY A 206 -19.58 4.10 7.16
N TRP A 207 -19.56 3.23 6.15
CA TRP A 207 -18.78 3.40 4.94
C TRP A 207 -19.58 3.96 3.76
N GLN A 208 -20.77 4.50 4.01
CA GLN A 208 -21.53 5.18 2.96
C GLN A 208 -21.00 6.61 2.75
N PRO A 209 -21.19 7.19 1.55
CA PRO A 209 -20.97 8.62 1.34
C PRO A 209 -21.79 9.44 2.34
N ASP A 210 -21.32 10.66 2.65
CA ASP A 210 -22.10 11.60 3.46
C ASP A 210 -23.50 11.78 2.88
N ILE A 211 -24.50 11.60 3.72
CA ILE A 211 -25.87 11.94 3.39
C ILE A 211 -26.28 13.19 4.16
N ASN A 212 -26.83 14.16 3.43
CA ASN A 212 -27.53 15.29 4.02
C ASN A 212 -29.01 14.92 4.13
N GLN A 213 -29.44 14.46 5.31
CA GLN A 213 -30.84 14.21 5.60
C GLN A 213 -31.40 15.34 6.45
N GLY A 214 -32.32 16.14 5.89
CA GLY A 214 -33.02 17.19 6.63
C GLY A 214 -32.10 18.27 7.24
N GLY A 215 -30.94 18.52 6.65
CA GLY A 215 -29.95 19.49 7.15
C GLY A 215 -28.96 18.94 8.18
N VAL A 216 -29.04 17.65 8.51
CA VAL A 216 -28.06 16.94 9.34
C VAL A 216 -27.15 16.11 8.44
N ARG A 217 -25.84 16.32 8.54
CA ARG A 217 -24.82 15.49 7.88
C ARG A 217 -24.61 14.23 8.71
N ILE A 218 -25.02 13.08 8.18
CA ILE A 218 -24.62 11.78 8.75
C ILE A 218 -23.24 11.47 8.16
N SER A 219 -22.27 11.34 9.07
CA SER A 219 -20.84 11.28 8.75
C SER A 219 -20.47 9.97 8.06
N GLY A 220 -20.00 10.05 6.82
CA GLY A 220 -19.26 9.01 6.11
C GLY A 220 -17.76 9.16 6.34
N GLU A 221 -17.33 9.29 7.60
CA GLU A 221 -15.93 9.50 7.96
C GLU A 221 -15.02 8.38 7.45
N GLN A 222 -15.45 7.13 7.56
CA GLN A 222 -14.70 5.97 7.05
C GLN A 222 -14.58 6.01 5.52
N TYR A 223 -15.67 6.36 4.85
CA TYR A 223 -15.69 6.57 3.40
C TYR A 223 -14.72 7.68 2.97
N ALA A 224 -14.80 8.85 3.62
CA ALA A 224 -13.97 10.01 3.30
C ALA A 224 -12.49 9.74 3.56
N TYR A 225 -12.17 9.02 4.64
CA TYR A 225 -10.80 8.65 4.99
C TYR A 225 -10.17 7.74 3.94
N LEU A 226 -10.85 6.64 3.58
CA LEU A 226 -10.41 5.75 2.51
C LEU A 226 -10.28 6.51 1.18
N LEU A 227 -11.29 7.31 0.81
CA LEU A 227 -11.26 8.10 -0.43
C LEU A 227 -10.05 9.05 -0.47
N GLY A 228 -9.66 9.63 0.67
CA GLY A 228 -8.47 10.46 0.79
C GLY A 228 -7.18 9.71 0.43
N PHE A 229 -7.01 8.49 0.93
CA PHE A 229 -5.87 7.64 0.57
C PHE A 229 -5.89 7.23 -0.91
N LEU A 230 -7.06 6.87 -1.45
CA LEU A 230 -7.18 6.53 -2.87
C LEU A 230 -6.81 7.72 -3.76
N LYS A 231 -7.28 8.93 -3.44
CA LYS A 231 -6.91 10.17 -4.14
C LYS A 231 -5.42 10.51 -4.02
N LEU A 232 -4.80 10.20 -2.89
CA LEU A 232 -3.37 10.39 -2.66
C LEU A 232 -2.50 9.43 -3.48
N LEU A 233 -2.93 8.18 -3.63
CA LEU A 233 -2.24 7.18 -4.46
C LEU A 233 -2.44 7.45 -5.96
N GLY A 234 -3.65 7.88 -6.34
CA GLY A 234 -4.02 8.21 -7.71
C GLY A 234 -4.14 7.01 -8.64
N PRO A 235 -4.45 7.26 -9.94
CA PRO A 235 -4.59 6.21 -10.94
C PRO A 235 -3.31 5.39 -11.09
N GLY A 236 -3.43 4.06 -11.02
CA GLY A 236 -2.28 3.15 -11.13
C GLY A 236 -1.34 3.16 -9.91
N GLY A 237 -1.68 3.88 -8.82
CA GLY A 237 -0.87 3.94 -7.60
C GLY A 237 -0.93 2.68 -6.72
N PHE A 238 -1.88 1.78 -6.99
CA PHE A 238 -2.06 0.51 -6.29
C PHE A 238 -2.72 -0.54 -7.19
N ARG A 239 -2.52 -1.81 -6.86
CA ARG A 239 -3.00 -2.97 -7.60
C ARG A 239 -4.45 -3.29 -7.31
N ALA A 240 -4.83 -3.30 -6.03
CA ALA A 240 -6.15 -3.74 -5.58
C ALA A 240 -6.48 -3.19 -4.20
N LEU A 241 -7.78 -3.09 -3.92
CA LEU A 241 -8.32 -2.86 -2.59
C LEU A 241 -8.87 -4.18 -2.02
N MET A 242 -8.52 -4.48 -0.78
CA MET A 242 -8.92 -5.68 -0.04
C MET A 242 -9.88 -5.29 1.09
N TRP A 243 -11.14 -5.68 0.96
CA TRP A 243 -12.21 -5.37 1.91
C TRP A 243 -12.47 -6.55 2.85
N HIS A 244 -12.29 -6.33 4.14
CA HIS A 244 -12.57 -7.31 5.20
C HIS A 244 -13.51 -6.72 6.25
N GLN A 245 -14.81 -6.90 6.07
CA GLN A 245 -15.84 -6.42 6.98
C GLN A 245 -17.11 -7.27 6.80
N GLY A 246 -17.88 -7.39 7.88
CA GLY A 246 -19.24 -7.92 7.88
C GLY A 246 -19.64 -8.50 9.23
N GLU A 247 -18.70 -8.65 10.16
CA GLU A 247 -18.96 -9.20 11.50
C GLU A 247 -19.91 -8.31 12.33
N VAL A 248 -19.81 -6.99 12.19
CA VAL A 248 -20.72 -6.04 12.87
C VAL A 248 -22.13 -6.17 12.32
N ASP A 249 -22.30 -6.18 11.00
CA ASP A 249 -23.62 -6.36 10.36
C ASP A 249 -24.24 -7.73 10.65
N ALA A 250 -23.41 -8.75 10.88
CA ALA A 250 -23.87 -10.05 11.36
C ALA A 250 -24.46 -9.96 12.78
N TYR A 251 -23.94 -9.08 13.65
CA TYR A 251 -24.54 -8.80 14.97
C TYR A 251 -25.81 -7.97 14.86
N ASP A 252 -25.80 -6.94 14.02
CA ASP A 252 -26.93 -6.03 13.83
C ASP A 252 -28.11 -6.67 13.08
N CYS A 253 -27.97 -7.94 12.68
CA CYS A 253 -29.00 -8.73 12.01
C CYS A 253 -29.48 -8.08 10.70
N ALA A 254 -28.56 -7.41 9.99
CA ALA A 254 -28.83 -6.86 8.66
C ALA A 254 -29.31 -7.97 7.73
N THR A 255 -30.34 -7.68 6.93
CA THR A 255 -30.75 -8.62 5.88
C THR A 255 -29.67 -8.70 4.80
N SER A 256 -29.59 -9.83 4.10
CA SER A 256 -28.66 -9.98 2.98
C SER A 256 -28.84 -8.90 1.92
N LYS A 257 -30.07 -8.42 1.72
CA LYS A 257 -30.41 -7.35 0.78
C LYS A 257 -29.86 -6.00 1.23
N GLU A 258 -30.01 -5.64 2.50
CA GLU A 258 -29.53 -4.36 3.05
C GLU A 258 -28.01 -4.31 2.97
N TYR A 259 -27.32 -5.33 3.50
CA TYR A 259 -25.86 -5.41 3.45
C TYR A 259 -25.33 -5.33 2.01
N TYR A 260 -25.89 -6.13 1.10
CA TYR A 260 -25.51 -6.12 -0.32
C TYR A 260 -25.70 -4.73 -0.95
N SER A 261 -26.84 -4.08 -0.70
CA SER A 261 -27.12 -2.76 -1.27
C SER A 261 -26.15 -1.69 -0.77
N SER A 262 -25.85 -1.67 0.54
CA SER A 262 -24.88 -0.75 1.13
C SER A 262 -23.46 -1.03 0.61
N LEU A 263 -23.04 -2.29 0.50
CA LEU A 263 -21.74 -2.67 -0.05
C LEU A 263 -21.58 -2.21 -1.51
N VAL A 264 -22.57 -2.49 -2.35
CA VAL A 264 -22.58 -2.08 -3.77
C VAL A 264 -22.56 -0.56 -3.89
N ASN A 265 -23.39 0.14 -3.11
CA ASN A 265 -23.45 1.59 -3.13
C ASN A 265 -22.10 2.21 -2.74
N MET A 266 -21.44 1.71 -1.69
CA MET A 266 -20.10 2.16 -1.30
C MET A 266 -19.09 1.98 -2.44
N ILE A 267 -18.98 0.77 -3.00
CA ILE A 267 -18.00 0.45 -4.04
C ILE A 267 -18.20 1.35 -5.26
N GLN A 268 -19.45 1.46 -5.73
CA GLN A 268 -19.80 2.29 -6.89
C GLN A 268 -19.54 3.78 -6.61
N SER A 269 -19.92 4.27 -5.43
CA SER A 269 -19.69 5.67 -5.05
C SER A 269 -18.20 6.00 -5.04
N ILE A 270 -17.35 5.12 -4.47
CA ILE A 270 -15.90 5.33 -4.47
C ILE A 270 -15.35 5.36 -5.89
N LYS A 271 -15.72 4.38 -6.74
CA LYS A 271 -15.27 4.34 -8.13
C LYS A 271 -15.68 5.58 -8.93
N GLN A 272 -16.89 6.11 -8.68
CA GLN A 272 -17.36 7.36 -9.28
C GLN A 272 -16.57 8.58 -8.78
N GLU A 273 -16.26 8.65 -7.49
CA GLU A 273 -15.50 9.74 -6.89
C GLU A 273 -14.05 9.78 -7.34
N VAL A 274 -13.41 8.61 -7.47
CA VAL A 274 -12.02 8.54 -7.95
C VAL A 274 -11.94 8.75 -9.47
N ARG A 275 -12.92 8.28 -10.24
CA ARG A 275 -12.94 8.33 -11.73
C ARG A 275 -11.89 7.48 -12.42
N TRP A 276 -11.39 6.45 -11.75
CA TRP A 276 -10.63 5.36 -12.37
C TRP A 276 -11.06 4.03 -11.76
N ASP A 277 -10.83 2.95 -12.49
CA ASP A 277 -11.18 1.61 -12.04
C ASP A 277 -10.00 0.91 -11.36
N PHE A 278 -10.32 0.01 -10.44
CA PHE A 278 -9.37 -0.85 -9.77
C PHE A 278 -10.07 -2.12 -9.24
N PRO A 279 -9.34 -3.24 -9.16
CA PRO A 279 -9.81 -4.47 -8.51
C PRO A 279 -10.20 -4.23 -7.05
N TRP A 280 -11.40 -4.67 -6.70
CA TRP A 280 -11.93 -4.63 -5.34
C TRP A 280 -12.22 -6.06 -4.90
N PHE A 281 -11.52 -6.56 -3.88
CA PHE A 281 -11.77 -7.88 -3.32
C PHE A 281 -12.64 -7.76 -2.09
N VAL A 282 -13.63 -8.65 -1.95
CA VAL A 282 -14.49 -8.73 -0.76
C VAL A 282 -14.28 -10.09 -0.11
N ALA A 283 -13.83 -10.11 1.14
CA ALA A 283 -13.78 -11.33 1.95
C ALA A 283 -15.19 -11.81 2.35
N GLN A 284 -15.30 -13.12 2.56
CA GLN A 284 -16.38 -13.67 3.38
C GLN A 284 -15.98 -13.50 4.85
N ALA A 285 -16.59 -12.53 5.53
CA ALA A 285 -16.25 -12.14 6.90
C ALA A 285 -17.52 -11.84 7.69
N SER A 286 -18.10 -12.86 8.33
CA SER A 286 -19.38 -12.78 9.03
C SER A 286 -19.41 -13.48 10.40
N TYR A 287 -18.24 -13.99 10.82
CA TYR A 287 -18.07 -14.79 12.01
C TYR A 287 -18.55 -14.08 13.27
N ARG A 288 -19.40 -14.78 14.02
CA ARG A 288 -19.83 -14.40 15.36
C ARG A 288 -19.36 -15.43 16.39
N PRO A 289 -18.62 -15.02 17.43
CA PRO A 289 -18.37 -15.84 18.62
C PRO A 289 -19.59 -16.63 19.08
N GLY A 290 -19.45 -17.96 19.18
CA GLY A 290 -20.53 -18.87 19.59
C GLY A 290 -21.57 -19.22 18.52
N ASN A 291 -21.66 -18.46 17.43
CA ASN A 291 -22.64 -18.67 16.35
C ASN A 291 -22.01 -19.08 15.00
N GLY A 292 -20.71 -18.84 14.80
CA GLY A 292 -20.01 -19.12 13.55
C GLY A 292 -20.39 -18.15 12.43
N ALA A 293 -20.35 -18.64 11.18
CA ALA A 293 -20.72 -17.87 10.01
C ALA A 293 -22.19 -17.44 10.02
N THR A 294 -22.48 -16.27 9.45
CA THR A 294 -23.83 -15.73 9.31
C THR A 294 -24.22 -15.69 7.84
N GLU A 295 -25.01 -16.67 7.41
CA GLU A 295 -25.29 -16.92 5.99
C GLU A 295 -25.90 -15.73 5.24
N ALA A 296 -26.71 -14.88 5.90
CA ALA A 296 -27.23 -13.67 5.26
C ALA A 296 -26.11 -12.73 4.76
N ILE A 297 -25.07 -12.54 5.56
CA ILE A 297 -23.91 -11.71 5.22
C ILE A 297 -23.01 -12.44 4.22
N CYS A 298 -22.73 -13.74 4.43
CA CYS A 298 -21.94 -14.52 3.49
C CYS A 298 -22.58 -14.54 2.09
N PHE A 299 -23.90 -14.71 2.01
CA PHE A 299 -24.64 -14.69 0.75
C PHE A 299 -24.48 -13.33 0.05
N ALA A 300 -24.61 -12.23 0.77
CA ALA A 300 -24.45 -10.88 0.22
C ALA A 300 -23.03 -10.63 -0.30
N GLN A 301 -22.01 -11.08 0.43
CA GLN A 301 -20.60 -11.02 0.02
C GLN A 301 -20.36 -11.86 -1.25
N ARG A 302 -20.82 -13.12 -1.28
CA ARG A 302 -20.74 -13.98 -2.47
C ARG A 302 -21.47 -13.41 -3.67
N LYS A 303 -22.64 -12.81 -3.44
CA LYS A 303 -23.43 -12.17 -4.48
C LYS A 303 -22.68 -11.00 -5.14
N SER A 304 -21.90 -10.24 -4.36
CA SER A 304 -21.06 -9.18 -4.93
C SER A 304 -20.04 -9.72 -5.94
N TRP A 305 -19.58 -10.97 -5.77
CA TRP A 305 -18.68 -11.64 -6.71
C TRP A 305 -19.42 -12.12 -7.95
N THR A 306 -20.55 -12.81 -7.77
CA THR A 306 -21.32 -13.36 -8.90
C THR A 306 -21.88 -12.27 -9.81
N ASP A 307 -22.18 -11.11 -9.27
CA ASP A 307 -22.68 -9.96 -10.03
C ASP A 307 -21.55 -9.12 -10.66
N GLY A 308 -20.28 -9.47 -10.43
CA GLY A 308 -19.12 -8.75 -10.96
C GLY A 308 -18.86 -7.39 -10.32
N VAL A 309 -19.44 -7.12 -9.14
CA VAL A 309 -19.20 -5.88 -8.39
C VAL A 309 -17.82 -5.89 -7.74
N ALA A 310 -17.42 -7.05 -7.23
CA ALA A 310 -16.14 -7.29 -6.57
C ALA A 310 -15.54 -8.64 -6.98
N LEU A 311 -14.27 -8.82 -6.71
CA LEU A 311 -13.56 -10.10 -6.81
C LEU A 311 -13.64 -10.87 -5.49
N GLU A 312 -13.48 -12.18 -5.59
CA GLU A 312 -13.55 -13.09 -4.46
C GLU A 312 -12.35 -12.92 -3.52
N GLY A 313 -12.60 -12.51 -2.28
CA GLY A 313 -11.65 -12.55 -1.17
C GLY A 313 -11.69 -13.89 -0.40
N PRO A 314 -10.90 -14.03 0.67
CA PRO A 314 -10.85 -15.25 1.46
C PRO A 314 -12.12 -15.48 2.28
N ASP A 315 -12.44 -16.74 2.56
CA ASP A 315 -13.48 -17.14 3.53
C ASP A 315 -12.91 -17.22 4.94
N THR A 316 -13.01 -16.13 5.68
CA THR A 316 -12.41 -15.99 7.01
C THR A 316 -13.27 -16.60 8.11
N ASP A 317 -14.50 -16.98 7.81
CA ASP A 317 -15.38 -17.69 8.73
C ASP A 317 -14.88 -19.11 9.01
N THR A 318 -14.04 -19.66 8.13
CA THR A 318 -13.33 -20.94 8.32
C THR A 318 -12.27 -20.89 9.43
N LEU A 319 -11.75 -19.70 9.74
CA LEU A 319 -10.78 -19.51 10.82
C LEU A 319 -11.50 -19.54 12.17
N THR A 320 -11.57 -20.72 12.79
CA THR A 320 -12.27 -20.95 14.07
C THR A 320 -11.33 -21.53 15.13
N GLY A 321 -11.81 -21.66 16.38
CA GLY A 321 -11.05 -22.30 17.45
C GLY A 321 -9.70 -21.62 17.67
N ALA A 322 -8.59 -22.35 17.55
CA ALA A 322 -7.24 -21.83 17.79
C ALA A 322 -6.85 -20.62 16.90
N TYR A 323 -7.56 -20.37 15.79
CA TYR A 323 -7.34 -19.18 14.95
C TYR A 323 -8.01 -17.91 15.49
N ARG A 324 -8.87 -18.02 16.52
CA ARG A 324 -9.52 -16.88 17.18
C ARG A 324 -8.85 -16.59 18.51
N ASN A 325 -8.82 -15.32 18.89
CA ASN A 325 -8.24 -14.87 20.16
C ASN A 325 -9.12 -15.30 21.35
N GLN A 326 -8.70 -14.95 22.57
CA GLN A 326 -9.41 -15.34 23.81
C GLN A 326 -9.60 -16.87 23.92
N GLY A 327 -8.55 -17.63 23.57
CA GLY A 327 -8.60 -19.10 23.62
C GLY A 327 -9.57 -19.72 22.61
N GLY A 328 -9.90 -19.02 21.53
CA GLY A 328 -10.77 -19.49 20.46
C GLY A 328 -12.23 -19.07 20.57
N TYR A 329 -12.57 -18.23 21.55
CA TYR A 329 -13.92 -17.72 21.79
C TYR A 329 -14.12 -16.28 21.35
N GLY A 330 -13.06 -15.57 20.94
CA GLY A 330 -13.16 -14.18 20.56
C GLY A 330 -13.44 -13.96 19.07
N ILE A 331 -13.79 -12.72 18.71
CA ILE A 331 -14.09 -12.31 17.33
C ILE A 331 -12.82 -12.06 16.50
N HIS A 332 -11.73 -11.66 17.15
CA HIS A 332 -10.49 -11.28 16.47
C HIS A 332 -9.56 -12.47 16.29
N MET A 333 -8.61 -12.34 15.37
CA MET A 333 -7.65 -13.40 15.10
C MET A 333 -6.63 -13.57 16.24
N SER A 334 -6.29 -14.82 16.56
CA SER A 334 -5.12 -15.16 17.38
C SER A 334 -3.83 -14.86 16.63
N GLU A 335 -2.66 -15.05 17.25
CA GLU A 335 -1.39 -15.02 16.51
C GLU A 335 -1.40 -15.96 15.28
N MET A 336 -1.84 -17.20 15.48
CA MET A 336 -1.94 -18.18 14.41
C MET A 336 -2.99 -17.77 13.36
N GLY A 337 -4.12 -17.22 13.81
CA GLY A 337 -5.18 -16.69 12.94
C GLY A 337 -4.71 -15.56 12.04
N GLN A 338 -3.89 -14.64 12.57
CA GLN A 338 -3.33 -13.52 11.79
C GLN A 338 -2.45 -14.03 10.66
N VAL A 339 -1.59 -15.01 10.94
CA VAL A 339 -0.73 -15.62 9.92
C VAL A 339 -1.56 -16.38 8.87
N ALA A 340 -2.57 -17.14 9.31
CA ALA A 340 -3.46 -17.87 8.41
C ALA A 340 -4.24 -16.92 7.49
N LEU A 341 -4.86 -15.88 8.07
CA LEU A 341 -5.60 -14.86 7.33
C LEU A 341 -4.71 -14.16 6.30
N GLY A 342 -3.48 -13.80 6.67
CA GLY A 342 -2.54 -13.15 5.76
C GLY A 342 -2.22 -14.02 4.54
N ARG A 343 -2.06 -15.35 4.75
CA ARG A 343 -1.84 -16.31 3.65
C ARG A 343 -3.07 -16.47 2.77
N MET A 344 -4.26 -16.59 3.36
CA MET A 344 -5.51 -16.72 2.57
C MET A 344 -5.73 -15.50 1.67
N TRP A 345 -5.44 -14.30 2.16
CA TRP A 345 -5.44 -13.09 1.34
C TRP A 345 -4.36 -13.13 0.24
N ALA A 346 -3.15 -13.58 0.56
CA ALA A 346 -2.07 -13.70 -0.42
C ALA A 346 -2.44 -14.69 -1.53
N ASP A 347 -3.07 -15.81 -1.22
CA ASP A 347 -3.49 -16.81 -2.21
C ASP A 347 -4.51 -16.22 -3.21
N LYS A 348 -5.48 -15.43 -2.72
CA LYS A 348 -6.46 -14.75 -3.59
C LYS A 348 -5.80 -13.71 -4.50
N ILE A 349 -4.89 -12.91 -3.95
CA ILE A 349 -4.17 -11.88 -4.72
C ILE A 349 -3.22 -12.51 -5.74
N ILE A 350 -2.45 -13.51 -5.35
CA ILE A 350 -1.53 -14.22 -6.26
C ILE A 350 -2.33 -14.91 -7.35
N GLY A 351 -3.42 -15.59 -7.03
CA GLY A 351 -4.28 -16.25 -8.02
C GLY A 351 -4.83 -15.26 -9.04
N TYR A 352 -5.19 -14.03 -8.63
CA TYR A 352 -5.60 -12.97 -9.55
C TYR A 352 -4.45 -12.42 -10.40
N LEU A 353 -3.25 -12.31 -9.84
CA LEU A 353 -2.08 -11.78 -10.56
C LEU A 353 -1.47 -12.78 -11.56
N GLU A 354 -1.61 -14.08 -11.30
CA GLU A 354 -1.07 -15.17 -12.12
C GLU A 354 -2.10 -15.78 -13.09
N GLY A 355 -3.41 -15.50 -12.92
CA GLY A 355 -4.51 -16.04 -13.73
C GLY A 355 -4.91 -15.15 -14.89
#